data_AF-A0A7Y7E9V0-F1
#
_entry.id   AF-A0A7Y7E9V0-F1
#
_cell.length_a   1.000
_cell.length_b   1.000
_cell.length_c   1.000
_cell.angle_alpha   90.00
_cell.angle_beta   90.00
_cell.angle_gamma   90.00
#
_symmetry.space_group_name_H-M   'P 1'
#
loop_
_entity.id
_entity.type
_entity.pdbx_description
1 polymer ?
#
loop_
_entity_poly.entity_id
_entity_poly.type
_entity_poly.pdbx_seq_one_letter_code
_entity_poly.pdbx_strand_id
1 'polypeptide(L)' 'MRSEKTPFEGGPMDGRVLPVLVGLNGLPPKVYRIPVPTGEDGGAPAVLVYRRVPAATTRRLGLPKGWKYVYEG' A
#
# COMPACT_ATOMS: atom_id res chain seq x y z
N MET A 1 -18.80 -2.75 2.17
CA MET A 1 -17.36 -2.96 1.82
C MET A 1 -16.54 -2.89 3.10
N ARG A 2 -15.50 -3.72 3.23
CA ARG A 2 -14.60 -3.75 4.40
C ARG A 2 -13.29 -3.05 4.05
N SER A 3 -12.63 -2.48 5.05
CA SER A 3 -11.28 -1.94 4.93
C SER A 3 -10.33 -2.60 5.93
N GLU A 4 -9.03 -2.64 5.59
CA GLU A 4 -7.94 -3.10 6.43
C GLU A 4 -6.94 -1.96 6.66
N LYS A 5 -6.54 -1.74 7.91
CA LYS A 5 -5.48 -0.78 8.25
C LYS A 5 -4.15 -1.33 7.75
N THR A 6 -3.67 -0.77 6.64
CA THR A 6 -2.51 -1.28 5.90
C THR A 6 -1.35 -0.28 6.02
N PRO A 7 -0.18 -0.69 6.52
CA PRO A 7 1.02 0.15 6.54
C PRO A 7 1.57 0.40 5.13
N PHE A 8 2.16 1.58 4.95
CA PHE A 8 2.90 1.99 3.75
C PHE A 8 4.37 2.24 4.15
N GLU A 9 5.29 1.73 3.35
CA GLU A 9 6.74 1.85 3.54
C GLU A 9 7.41 2.35 2.26
N GLY A 10 8.39 3.24 2.43
CA GLY A 10 9.09 3.92 1.36
C GLY A 10 8.27 5.04 0.71
N GLY A 11 8.97 5.86 -0.07
CA GLY A 11 8.36 6.95 -0.83
C GLY A 11 7.64 7.99 0.05
N PRO A 12 6.74 8.80 -0.54
CA PRO A 12 6.06 9.87 0.18
C PRO A 12 5.05 9.44 1.26
N MET A 13 4.64 8.17 1.28
CA MET A 13 3.69 7.64 2.27
C MET A 13 4.38 6.81 3.37
N ASP A 14 5.70 6.86 3.48
CA ASP A 14 6.46 6.10 4.47
C ASP A 14 5.94 6.33 5.91
N GLY A 15 5.81 5.23 6.66
CA GLY A 15 5.35 5.22 8.04
C GLY A 15 3.84 5.45 8.22
N ARG A 16 3.09 5.72 7.15
CA ARG A 16 1.63 5.92 7.24
C ARG A 16 0.90 4.58 7.29
N VAL A 17 -0.25 4.58 7.96
CA VAL A 17 -1.20 3.46 7.98
C VAL A 17 -2.54 3.97 7.47
N LEU A 18 -3.03 3.40 6.37
CA LEU A 18 -4.27 3.84 5.74
C LEU A 18 -5.32 2.71 5.75
N PRO A 19 -6.61 3.03 5.91
CA PRO A 19 -7.68 2.06 5.68
C PRO A 19 -7.81 1.79 4.18
N VAL A 20 -7.37 0.61 3.73
CA VAL A 20 -7.45 0.18 2.34
C VAL A 20 -8.65 -0.73 2.16
N LEU A 21 -9.47 -0.47 1.14
CA LEU A 21 -10.61 -1.33 0.82
C LEU A 21 -10.13 -2.72 0.43
N VAL A 22 -10.73 -3.75 1.01
CA VAL A 22 -10.42 -5.15 0.68
C VAL A 22 -11.49 -5.74 -0.23
N GLY A 23 -11.06 -6.65 -1.10
CA GLY A 23 -11.97 -7.42 -1.96
C GLY A 23 -12.76 -8.48 -1.19
N LEU A 24 -13.57 -9.27 -1.91
CA LEU A 24 -14.34 -10.37 -1.32
C LEU A 24 -13.47 -11.41 -0.60
N ASN A 25 -12.23 -11.60 -1.05
CA ASN A 25 -11.24 -12.47 -0.42
C ASN A 25 -10.60 -11.88 0.84
N GLY A 26 -11.01 -10.68 1.26
CA GLY A 26 -10.44 -9.97 2.40
C GLY A 26 -9.02 -9.46 2.18
N LEU A 27 -8.52 -9.47 0.94
CA LEU A 27 -7.17 -9.01 0.64
C LEU A 27 -7.21 -7.57 0.08
N PRO A 28 -6.27 -6.69 0.49
CA PRO A 28 -6.10 -5.39 -0.15
C PRO A 28 -5.61 -5.58 -1.60
N PRO A 29 -5.75 -4.59 -2.51
CA PRO A 29 -5.30 -4.71 -3.90
C PRO A 29 -3.83 -5.15 -4.05
N LYS A 30 -3.45 -5.78 -5.16
CA LYS A 30 -2.02 -6.12 -5.38
C LYS A 30 -1.15 -4.87 -5.56
N VAL A 31 -1.70 -3.83 -6.18
CA VAL A 31 -1.03 -2.57 -6.47
C VAL A 31 -1.94 -1.43 -6.01
N TYR A 32 -1.36 -0.44 -5.33
CA TYR A 32 -2.03 0.77 -4.90
C TYR A 32 -1.41 1.97 -5.62
N ARG A 33 -2.23 2.76 -6.29
CA ARG A 33 -1.79 3.92 -7.10
C ARG A 33 -2.35 5.20 -6.49
N ILE A 34 -1.47 6.17 -6.25
CA ILE A 34 -1.85 7.48 -5.75
C ILE A 34 -1.48 8.50 -6.82
N PRO A 35 -2.46 9.14 -7.48
CA PRO A 35 -2.17 10.27 -8.35
C PRO A 35 -1.68 11.44 -7.48
N VAL A 36 -0.52 11.99 -7.83
CA VAL A 36 0.03 13.19 -7.21
C VAL A 36 -0.40 14.37 -8.06
N PRO A 37 -1.14 15.35 -7.50
CA PRO A 37 -1.47 16.56 -8.23
C PRO A 37 -0.18 17.35 -8.51
N THR A 38 -0.10 17.96 -9.69
CA THR A 38 0.92 18.95 -10.00
C THR A 38 0.82 20.09 -8.99
N GLY A 39 1.90 20.33 -8.24
CA GLY A 39 1.98 21.48 -7.35
C GLY A 39 2.00 22.80 -8.15
N GLU A 40 1.79 23.93 -7.46
CA GLU A 40 1.74 25.27 -8.05
C GLU A 40 3.03 25.64 -8.82
N ASP A 41 4.15 24.96 -8.54
CA ASP A 41 5.44 25.11 -9.20
C ASP A 41 5.55 24.38 -10.57
N GLY A 42 4.47 23.77 -11.05
CA GLY A 42 4.42 23.19 -12.40
C GLY A 42 5.12 21.84 -12.58
N GLY A 43 5.36 21.10 -11.49
CA GLY A 43 5.94 19.74 -11.54
C GLY A 43 5.08 18.75 -12.35
N ALA A 44 5.73 17.82 -13.05
CA ALA A 44 5.02 16.82 -13.85
C ALA A 44 4.07 15.96 -12.98
N PRO A 45 2.85 15.65 -13.46
CA PRO A 45 1.95 14.76 -12.74
C PRO A 45 2.61 13.38 -12.61
N ALA A 46 2.71 12.89 -11.38
CA ALA A 46 3.30 11.60 -11.07
C ALA A 46 2.25 10.68 -10.44
N VAL A 47 2.44 9.38 -10.60
CA VAL A 47 1.63 8.36 -9.91
C VAL A 47 2.57 7.59 -9.01
N LEU A 48 2.34 7.66 -7.70
CA LEU A 48 3.08 6.80 -6.78
C LEU A 48 2.52 5.38 -6.88
N VAL A 49 3.38 4.41 -7.15
CA VAL A 49 3.02 3.00 -7.20
C VAL A 49 3.53 2.29 -5.96
N TYR A 50 2.63 1.59 -5.28
CA TYR A 50 2.98 0.71 -4.16
C TYR A 50 2.51 -0.71 -4.41
N ARG A 51 3.32 -1.68 -4.01
CA ARG A 51 3.03 -3.11 -4.14
C ARG A 51 2.75 -3.76 -2.80
N ARG A 52 1.71 -4.59 -2.79
CA ARG A 52 1.30 -5.36 -1.60
C ARG A 52 2.31 -6.49 -1.34
N VAL A 53 2.85 -6.53 -0.13
CA VAL A 53 3.74 -7.60 0.35
C VAL A 53 3.28 -8.10 1.74
N PRO A 54 3.62 -9.33 2.16
CA PRO A 54 3.37 -9.78 3.52
C PRO A 54 4.03 -8.84 4.54
N ALA A 55 3.28 -8.40 5.55
CA ALA A 55 3.84 -7.55 6.62
C ALA A 55 4.71 -8.37 7.59
N ALA A 56 4.28 -9.59 7.86
CA ALA A 56 5.00 -10.58 8.63
C ALA A 56 4.60 -11.98 8.17
N THR A 57 5.31 -13.00 8.65
CA THR A 57 5.07 -14.39 8.29
C THR A 57 5.02 -15.27 9.55
N THR A 58 4.13 -16.26 9.60
CA THR A 58 4.09 -17.22 10.72
C THR A 58 5.34 -18.09 10.75
N ARG A 59 5.92 -18.27 11.94
CA ARG A 59 7.19 -18.97 12.13
C ARG A 59 7.19 -20.45 11.71
N ARG A 60 6.02 -21.11 11.76
CA ARG A 60 5.89 -22.55 11.48
C ARG A 60 5.37 -22.89 10.09
N LEU A 61 4.48 -22.06 9.52
CA LEU A 61 3.77 -22.38 8.28
C LEU A 61 4.06 -21.41 7.14
N GLY A 62 4.85 -20.35 7.35
CA GLY A 62 5.14 -19.41 6.28
C GLY A 62 3.92 -18.55 5.88
N LEU A 63 2.86 -18.52 6.69
CA LEU A 63 1.61 -17.85 6.33
C LEU A 63 1.73 -16.33 6.56
N PRO A 64 1.27 -15.48 5.63
CA PRO A 64 1.23 -14.04 5.83
C PRO A 64 0.40 -13.65 7.07
N LYS A 65 0.99 -12.85 7.96
CA LYS A 65 0.31 -12.17 9.06
C LYS A 65 0.10 -10.71 8.67
N GLY A 66 -0.98 -10.46 7.93
CA GLY A 66 -1.32 -9.15 7.41
C GLY A 66 -0.47 -8.72 6.21
N TRP A 67 -0.78 -7.53 5.70
CA TRP A 67 -0.22 -6.98 4.48
C TRP A 67 0.29 -5.56 4.70
N LYS A 68 1.29 -5.17 3.91
CA LYS A 68 1.77 -3.79 3.81
C LYS A 68 2.02 -3.43 2.34
N TYR A 69 2.15 -2.15 2.06
CA TYR A 69 2.48 -1.61 0.76
C TYR A 69 3.90 -1.07 0.76
N VAL A 70 4.73 -1.50 -0.18
CA VAL A 70 6.10 -0.99 -0.38
C VAL A 70 6.14 -0.19 -1.68
N TYR A 71 6.75 0.99 -1.63
CA TYR A 71 6.92 1.86 -2.79
C TYR A 71 7.77 1.20 -3.88
N GLU A 72 7.30 1.21 -5.13
CA GLU A 72 8.02 0.66 -6.30
C GLU A 72 8.57 1.72 -7.26
N GLY A 73 8.27 3.02 -7.05
CA GLY A 73 8.64 4.12 -7.95
C GLY A 73 7.43 4.77 -8.61
#